data_AF-A0A959UV78-F1
#
_entry.id   AF-A0A959UV78-F1
#
_cell.length_a   1.000
_cell.length_b   1.000
_cell.length_c   1.000
_cell.angle_alpha   90.00
_cell.angle_beta   90.00
_cell.angle_gamma   90.00
#
_symmetry.space_group_name_H-M   'P 1'
#
loop_
_entity.id
_entity.type
_entity.pdbx_description
1 polymer ?
#
loop_
_entity_poly.entity_id
_entity_poly.type
_entity_poly.pdbx_seq_one_letter_code
_entity_poly.pdbx_strand_id
1 'polypeptide(L)'
;MRQARWIEHELVPHFPLGTSKGTLHTRTVWYLLVEDPERPGITGMGEAAPFPGHSLEFPAEVRTKLLELCADTAHWEDRMVSD
;
A
#
# COMPACT_ATOMS: atom_id res chain seq x y z
N MET A 1 15.87 -6.98 -13.04
CA MET A 1 14.97 -5.91 -12.54
C MET A 1 14.02 -6.52 -11.54
N ARG A 2 13.78 -5.86 -10.41
CA ARG A 2 12.85 -6.34 -9.38
C ARG A 2 11.46 -6.50 -9.99
N GLN A 3 10.67 -7.44 -9.48
CA GLN A 3 9.29 -7.60 -9.89
C GLN A 3 8.40 -7.15 -8.74
N ALA A 4 7.43 -6.29 -9.03
CA ALA A 4 6.54 -5.74 -8.03
C ALA A 4 5.10 -5.93 -8.44
N ARG A 5 4.25 -6.21 -7.46
CA ARG A 5 2.81 -6.30 -7.61
C ARG A 5 2.14 -5.81 -6.34
N TRP A 6 0.88 -5.40 -6.43
CA TRP A 6 0.08 -5.06 -5.25
C TRP A 6 -1.16 -5.93 -5.13
N ILE A 7 -1.64 -6.07 -3.90
CA ILE A 7 -2.90 -6.73 -3.56
C ILE A 7 -3.75 -5.72 -2.81
N GLU A 8 -5.02 -5.60 -3.17
CA GLU A 8 -6.01 -4.91 -2.35
C GLU A 8 -6.75 -5.91 -1.49
N HIS A 9 -6.93 -5.54 -0.23
CA HIS A 9 -7.62 -6.35 0.73
C HIS A 9 -8.56 -5.49 1.57
N GLU A 10 -9.78 -5.98 1.76
CA GLU A 10 -10.71 -5.39 2.71
C GLU A 10 -10.63 -6.14 4.04
N LEU A 11 -10.22 -5.42 5.09
CA LEU A 11 -10.25 -5.93 6.46
C LEU A 11 -11.59 -5.60 7.09
N VAL A 12 -12.22 -6.62 7.66
CA VAL A 12 -13.46 -6.48 8.45
C VAL A 12 -13.12 -6.66 9.93
N PRO A 13 -13.16 -5.58 10.74
CA PRO A 13 -13.00 -5.69 12.18
C PRO A 13 -14.08 -6.59 12.79
N HIS A 14 -13.74 -7.32 13.85
CA HIS A 14 -14.68 -8.23 14.53
C HIS A 14 -15.90 -7.50 15.13
N PHE A 15 -15.75 -6.20 15.41
CA PHE A 15 -16.80 -5.32 15.90
C PHE A 15 -16.57 -3.91 15.33
N PRO A 16 -17.62 -3.06 15.23
CA PRO A 16 -17.48 -1.71 14.72
C PRO A 16 -16.44 -0.90 15.51
N LEU A 17 -15.49 -0.27 14.83
CA LEU A 17 -14.44 0.52 15.47
C LEU A 17 -14.87 1.98 15.54
N GLY A 18 -15.11 2.49 16.74
CA GLY A 18 -15.38 3.91 16.95
C GLY A 18 -14.12 4.75 16.77
N THR A 19 -14.19 5.82 15.99
CA THR A 19 -13.11 6.80 15.78
C THR A 19 -13.63 8.22 15.98
N SER A 20 -12.73 9.20 16.11
CA SER A 20 -13.11 10.62 16.17
C SER A 20 -13.84 11.12 14.91
N LYS A 21 -13.76 10.37 13.79
CA LYS A 21 -14.38 10.67 12.50
C LYS A 21 -15.58 9.78 12.17
N GLY A 22 -16.04 8.96 13.13
CA GLY A 22 -17.17 8.06 12.97
C GLY A 22 -16.81 6.59 13.16
N THR A 23 -17.76 5.72 12.88
CA THR A 23 -17.65 4.27 13.07
C THR A 23 -17.10 3.61 11.81
N LEU A 24 -16.05 2.82 11.94
CA LEU A 24 -15.43 2.06 10.87
C LEU A 24 -15.91 0.61 10.91
N HIS A 25 -16.50 0.16 9.79
CA HIS A 25 -16.98 -1.21 9.61
C HIS A 25 -16.07 -2.06 8.73
N THR A 26 -15.30 -1.44 7.83
CA THR A 26 -14.29 -2.09 7.00
C THR A 26 -13.10 -1.14 6.80
N ARG A 27 -11.92 -1.68 6.49
CA ARG A 27 -10.72 -0.92 6.16
C ARG A 27 -10.08 -1.50 4.92
N THR A 28 -9.94 -0.69 3.87
CA THR A 28 -9.15 -1.08 2.70
C THR A 28 -7.67 -0.93 3.01
N VAL A 29 -6.92 -1.97 2.70
CA VAL A 29 -5.45 -2.03 2.82
C VAL A 29 -4.88 -2.53 1.50
N TRP A 30 -3.76 -1.95 1.10
CA TRP A 30 -2.98 -2.42 -0.02
C TRP A 30 -1.63 -2.96 0.45
N TYR A 31 -1.24 -4.12 -0.08
CA TYR A 31 0.07 -4.69 0.13
C TYR A 31 0.89 -4.61 -1.15
N LEU A 32 2.06 -3.99 -1.11
CA LEU A 32 3.05 -4.03 -2.18
C LEU A 32 4.00 -5.20 -1.89
N LEU A 33 4.13 -6.13 -2.84
CA LEU A 33 5.03 -7.27 -2.76
C LEU A 33 6.10 -7.13 -3.82
N VAL A 34 7.35 -7.36 -3.41
CA VAL A 34 8.53 -7.17 -4.26
C VAL A 34 9.41 -8.39 -4.20
N GLU A 35 9.73 -8.94 -5.35
CA GLU A 35 10.66 -10.05 -5.51
C GLU A 35 11.95 -9.55 -6.14
N ASP A 36 13.07 -9.98 -5.56
CA ASP A 36 14.41 -9.66 -6.04
C ASP A 36 14.95 -10.85 -6.84
N PRO A 37 15.17 -10.71 -8.16
CA PRO A 37 15.68 -11.81 -8.97
C PRO A 37 17.09 -12.26 -8.55
N GLU A 38 17.86 -11.41 -7.87
CA GLU A 38 19.19 -11.77 -7.36
C GLU A 38 19.10 -12.58 -6.06
N ARG A 39 17.93 -12.61 -5.41
CA ARG A 39 17.65 -13.34 -4.17
C ARG A 39 16.33 -14.10 -4.28
N PRO A 40 16.25 -15.15 -5.11
CA PRO A 40 15.03 -15.90 -5.34
C PRO A 40 14.50 -16.52 -4.03
N GLY A 41 13.18 -16.48 -3.85
CA GLY A 41 12.52 -16.94 -2.63
C GLY A 41 12.43 -15.92 -1.50
N ILE A 42 13.02 -14.73 -1.66
CA ILE A 42 12.85 -13.61 -0.74
C ILE A 42 11.84 -12.61 -1.34
N THR A 43 10.79 -12.31 -0.57
CA THR A 43 9.78 -11.31 -0.92
C THR A 43 9.78 -10.20 0.14
N GLY A 44 10.03 -8.96 -0.29
CA GLY A 44 9.78 -7.77 0.51
C GLY A 44 8.30 -7.40 0.48
N MET A 45 7.76 -6.90 1.59
CA MET A 45 6.36 -6.49 1.69
C MET A 45 6.24 -5.11 2.35
N GLY A 46 5.42 -4.24 1.77
CA GLY A 46 5.02 -2.95 2.33
C GLY A 46 3.50 -2.83 2.40
N GLU A 47 3.01 -2.05 3.35
CA GLU A 47 1.57 -1.78 3.54
C GLU A 47 1.26 -0.30 3.25
N ALA A 48 0.19 -0.05 2.50
CA ALA A 48 -0.46 1.25 2.42
C ALA A 48 -1.90 1.10 2.92
N ALA A 49 -2.23 1.80 4.01
CA ALA A 49 -3.54 1.69 4.63
C ALA A 49 -4.05 3.05 5.13
N PRO A 50 -4.38 3.99 4.22
CA PRO A 50 -4.95 5.28 4.56
C PRO A 50 -6.12 5.14 5.53
N PHE A 51 -6.13 5.98 6.55
CA PHE A 51 -7.19 5.95 7.55
C PHE A 51 -8.28 6.97 7.19
N PRO A 52 -9.54 6.55 6.99
CA PRO A 52 -10.61 7.43 6.55
C PRO A 52 -10.76 8.67 7.44
N GLY A 53 -10.75 9.85 6.82
CA GLY A 53 -10.89 11.14 7.50
C GLY A 53 -9.66 11.59 8.33
N HIS A 54 -8.55 10.86 8.27
CA HIS A 54 -7.30 11.21 8.95
C HIS A 54 -6.10 11.28 7.99
N SER A 55 -6.02 10.36 7.02
CA SER A 55 -5.05 10.45 5.93
C SER A 55 -5.43 11.58 4.98
N LEU A 56 -4.40 12.23 4.41
CA LEU A 56 -4.58 13.23 3.36
C LEU A 56 -4.88 12.57 2.01
N GLU A 57 -4.31 11.39 1.81
CA GLU A 57 -4.40 10.63 0.58
C GLU A 57 -5.77 9.95 0.44
N PHE A 58 -6.32 10.06 -0.76
CA PHE A 58 -7.52 9.34 -1.15
C PHE A 58 -7.18 7.96 -1.73
N PRO A 59 -8.08 6.97 -1.62
CA PRO A 59 -7.89 5.62 -2.17
C PRO A 59 -7.44 5.57 -3.63
N ALA A 60 -7.96 6.46 -4.49
CA ALA A 60 -7.59 6.51 -5.90
C ALA A 60 -6.14 6.96 -6.12
N GLU A 61 -5.64 7.86 -5.29
CA GLU A 61 -4.25 8.33 -5.34
C GLU A 61 -3.30 7.21 -4.91
N VAL A 62 -3.64 6.48 -3.85
CA VAL A 62 -2.87 5.31 -3.41
C VAL A 62 -2.79 4.24 -4.50
N ARG A 63 -3.92 3.89 -5.14
CA ARG A 63 -3.91 2.96 -6.28
C ARG A 63 -3.01 3.43 -7.41
N THR A 64 -3.08 4.72 -7.74
CA THR A 64 -2.26 5.33 -8.80
C THR A 64 -0.77 5.21 -8.45
N LYS A 65 -0.38 5.51 -7.21
CA LYS A 65 1.01 5.37 -6.76
C LYS A 65 1.49 3.93 -6.73
N LEU A 66 0.64 2.97 -6.34
CA LEU A 66 1.00 1.55 -6.41
C LEU A 66 1.23 1.07 -7.86
N LEU A 67 0.42 1.54 -8.81
CA LEU A 67 0.62 1.25 -10.23
C LEU A 67 1.94 1.85 -10.75
N GLU A 68 2.23 3.10 -10.42
CA GLU A 68 3.51 3.74 -10.76
C GLU A 68 4.71 2.96 -10.19
N LEU A 69 4.65 2.57 -8.91
CA LEU A 69 5.70 1.82 -8.25
C LEU A 69 5.93 0.45 -8.90
N CYS A 70 4.86 -0.24 -9.31
CA CYS A 70 4.99 -1.52 -10.00
C CYS A 70 5.52 -1.38 -11.43
N ALA A 71 5.22 -0.26 -12.10
CA ALA A 71 5.66 -0.01 -13.48
C ALA A 71 7.15 0.31 -13.59
N ASP A 72 7.73 0.95 -12.58
CA ASP A 72 9.15 1.31 -12.55
C ASP A 72 9.79 1.00 -11.19
N THR A 73 10.40 -0.20 -11.10
CA THR A 73 11.13 -0.65 -9.92
C THR A 73 12.62 -0.32 -9.94
N ALA A 74 13.12 0.34 -10.99
CA ALA A 74 14.55 0.60 -11.17
C ALA A 74 15.00 1.90 -10.49
N HIS A 75 14.08 2.85 -10.29
CA HIS A 75 14.35 4.18 -9.77
C HIS A 75 13.60 4.45 -8.45
N TRP A 76 13.38 3.42 -7.64
CA TRP A 76 12.73 3.61 -6.34
C TRP A 76 13.59 4.41 -5.37
N GLU A 77 14.91 4.25 -5.47
CA GLU A 77 15.88 4.95 -4.65
C GLU A 77 15.77 6.48 -4.85
N ASP A 78 15.49 6.93 -6.08
CA ASP A 78 15.29 8.34 -6.41
C ASP A 78 14.00 8.90 -5.78
N ARG A 79 12.99 8.05 -5.58
CA ARG A 79 11.71 8.42 -4.96
C ARG A 79 11.78 8.52 -3.43
N MET A 80 12.87 8.08 -2.80
CA MET A 80 13.02 8.16 -1.34
C MET A 80 13.42 9.56 -0.85
N VAL A 81 13.77 10.50 -1.74
CA VAL A 81 14.39 11.79 -1.39
C VAL A 81 13.42 12.97 -1.46
N SER A 82 12.16 12.75 -1.89
CA SER A 82 11.15 13.81 -1.95
C SER A 82 10.03 13.58 -0.94
N ASP A 83 10.00 14.42 0.10
CA ASP A 83 8.81 14.69 0.93
C ASP A 83 8.08 15.94 0.39
#